data_AF-A0A382MPL5-F1
#
_entry.id   AF-A0A382MPL5-F1
#
_cell.length_a   1.000
_cell.length_b   1.000
_cell.length_c   1.000
_cell.angle_alpha   90.00
_cell.angle_beta   90.00
_cell.angle_gamma   90.00
#
_symmetry.space_group_name_H-M   'P 1'
#
loop_
_entity.id
_entity.type
_entity.pdbx_description
1 polymer ?
#
loop_
_entity_poly.entity_id
_entity_poly.type
_entity_poly.pdbx_seq_one_letter_code
_entity_poly.pdbx_strand_id
1 'polypeptide(L)'
;MKRLYPLLFISVLIYWGCEDKTDDNTPEMVDDTPTEVTLWGEVYSIENTTQLDLSNSNLTGSIPPEIGNLTNLTYLDLRYNQLTG
;
A
#
# COMPACT_ATOMS: atom_id res chain seq x y z
N MET A 1 -22.96 -17.74 -21.18
CA MET A 1 -21.69 -17.49 -21.92
C MET A 1 -20.68 -16.96 -20.92
N LYS A 2 -19.56 -17.67 -20.74
CA LYS A 2 -18.60 -17.47 -19.65
C LYS A 2 -17.79 -16.19 -19.89
N ARG A 3 -17.99 -15.16 -19.06
CA ARG A 3 -17.03 -14.05 -18.91
C ARG A 3 -16.11 -14.43 -17.75
N LEU A 4 -14.92 -14.87 -18.10
CA LEU A 4 -13.83 -15.16 -17.16
C LEU A 4 -13.21 -13.80 -16.80
N TYR A 5 -13.45 -13.34 -15.57
CA TYR A 5 -12.75 -12.17 -15.03
C TYR A 5 -11.40 -12.63 -14.45
N PRO A 6 -10.27 -12.00 -14.80
CA PRO A 6 -9.01 -12.27 -14.13
C PRO A 6 -9.08 -11.79 -12.68
N LEU A 7 -8.43 -12.54 -11.79
CA LEU A 7 -8.44 -12.44 -10.33
C LEU A 7 -7.89 -11.10 -9.80
N LEU A 8 -8.65 -10.00 -9.91
CA LEU A 8 -8.31 -8.73 -9.23
C LEU A 8 -9.52 -8.00 -8.62
N PHE A 9 -10.65 -8.69 -8.43
CA PHE A 9 -11.83 -8.11 -7.76
C PHE A 9 -12.36 -9.07 -6.69
N ILE A 10 -11.59 -9.25 -5.62
CA ILE A 10 -12.13 -9.74 -4.34
C ILE A 10 -11.63 -8.80 -3.26
N SER A 11 -12.30 -7.67 -3.11
CA SER A 11 -12.33 -6.92 -1.84
C SER A 11 -13.59 -6.06 -1.67
N VAL A 12 -14.43 -5.88 -2.70
CA VAL A 12 -15.70 -5.15 -2.57
C VAL A 12 -16.85 -6.09 -2.18
N LEU A 13 -16.76 -6.75 -1.02
CA LEU A 13 -17.91 -7.46 -0.41
C LEU A 13 -17.96 -7.38 1.12
N ILE A 14 -17.20 -6.49 1.77
CA ILE A 14 -17.37 -6.23 3.22
C ILE A 14 -18.02 -4.85 3.48
N TYR A 15 -18.08 -3.97 2.48
CA TYR A 15 -18.71 -2.65 2.61
C TYR A 15 -20.21 -2.66 2.30
N TRP A 16 -20.96 -3.57 2.94
CA TRP A 16 -22.39 -3.37 3.11
C TRP A 16 -22.73 -3.45 4.59
N GLY A 17 -22.64 -2.30 5.27
CA GLY A 17 -23.13 -2.15 6.63
C GLY A 17 -22.29 -1.24 7.51
N CYS A 18 -22.32 0.08 7.26
CA CYS A 18 -22.57 1.07 8.31
C CYS A 18 -22.83 2.41 7.63
N GLU A 19 -24.06 2.89 7.74
CA GLU A 19 -24.49 4.17 7.17
C GLU A 19 -24.36 5.24 8.25
N ASP A 20 -23.46 6.20 8.05
CA ASP A 20 -23.51 7.49 8.74
C ASP A 20 -23.58 8.58 7.67
N LYS A 21 -24.61 9.43 7.78
CA LYS A 21 -24.97 10.43 6.78
C LYS A 21 -24.21 11.71 7.10
N THR A 22 -23.26 12.08 6.26
CA THR A 22 -22.78 13.47 6.19
C THR A 22 -23.39 14.11 4.95
N ASP A 23 -24.33 15.01 5.20
CA ASP A 23 -25.02 15.81 4.19
C ASP A 23 -24.09 16.95 3.72
N ASP A 24 -23.25 16.67 2.73
CA ASP A 24 -22.74 17.69 1.81
C ASP A 24 -22.78 17.12 0.39
N ASN A 25 -23.34 17.88 -0.55
CA ASN A 25 -23.59 17.47 -1.93
C ASN A 25 -22.42 17.91 -2.85
N THR A 26 -21.19 17.73 -2.38
CA THR A 26 -20.03 17.65 -3.26
C THR A 26 -19.95 16.19 -3.71
N PRO A 27 -19.82 15.86 -5.00
CA PRO A 27 -19.30 14.55 -5.36
C PRO A 27 -17.83 14.56 -4.95
N GLU A 28 -17.58 14.34 -3.65
CA GLU A 28 -16.33 13.76 -3.22
C GLU A 28 -16.24 12.44 -3.97
N MET A 29 -15.47 12.47 -5.05
CA MET A 29 -14.74 11.30 -5.48
C MET A 29 -13.94 10.91 -4.24
N VAL A 30 -14.52 10.06 -3.38
CA VAL A 30 -13.80 9.42 -2.29
C VAL A 30 -12.65 8.75 -3.00
N ASP A 31 -11.48 9.35 -2.85
CA ASP A 31 -10.26 8.89 -3.45
C ASP A 31 -9.88 7.62 -2.70
N ASP A 32 -10.50 6.50 -3.08
CA ASP A 32 -10.21 5.16 -2.58
C ASP A 32 -8.81 4.69 -3.03
N THR A 33 -7.92 5.60 -3.45
CA THR A 33 -6.54 5.24 -3.74
C THR A 33 -5.80 4.97 -2.43
N PRO A 34 -5.03 3.87 -2.36
CA PRO A 34 -4.20 3.61 -1.19
C PRO A 34 -3.12 4.69 -1.12
N THR A 35 -3.17 5.49 -0.06
CA THR A 35 -2.19 6.56 0.22
C THR A 35 -0.98 6.05 1.00
N GLU A 36 -1.05 4.82 1.50
CA GLU A 36 -0.08 4.20 2.39
C GLU A 36 0.23 2.75 1.99
N VAL A 37 1.42 2.29 2.38
CA VAL A 37 1.90 0.91 2.20
C VAL A 37 2.58 0.43 3.48
N THR A 38 2.36 -0.84 3.84
CA THR A 38 3.06 -1.46 4.97
C THR A 38 4.28 -2.23 4.48
N LEU A 39 5.47 -1.89 4.97
CA LEU A 39 6.72 -2.60 4.69
C LEU A 39 7.35 -3.02 6.02
N TRP A 40 7.67 -4.31 6.18
CA TRP A 40 8.25 -4.87 7.40
C TRP A 40 7.52 -4.49 8.71
N GLY A 41 6.19 -4.28 8.64
CA GLY A 41 5.35 -3.93 9.78
C GLY A 41 5.18 -2.42 10.03
N GLU A 42 5.88 -1.58 9.27
CA GLU A 42 5.80 -0.12 9.36
C GLU A 42 5.01 0.46 8.19
N VAL A 43 4.31 1.58 8.44
CA VAL A 43 3.45 2.25 7.45
C VAL A 43 4.19 3.41 6.82
N TYR A 44 4.19 3.46 5.48
CA TYR A 44 4.84 4.49 4.68
C TYR A 44 3.83 5.14 3.74
N SER A 45 3.91 6.47 3.59
CA SER A 45 3.07 7.19 2.61
C SER A 45 3.61 6.98 1.20
N ILE A 46 2.76 6.51 0.28
CA ILE A 46 3.12 6.27 -1.12
C ILE A 46 3.52 7.57 -1.83
N GLU A 47 2.79 8.65 -1.55
CA GLU A 47 3.02 9.93 -2.22
C GLU A 47 4.23 10.67 -1.64
N ASN A 48 4.44 10.60 -0.32
CA ASN A 48 5.41 11.45 0.36
C ASN A 48 6.77 10.78 0.59
N THR A 49 6.87 9.45 0.49
CA THR A 49 8.12 8.74 0.75
C THR A 49 9.04 8.81 -0.47
N THR A 50 10.03 9.68 -0.40
CA THR A 50 11.04 9.89 -1.46
C THR A 50 12.39 9.26 -1.14
N GLN A 51 12.68 9.07 0.14
CA GLN A 51 13.91 8.47 0.64
C GLN A 51 13.58 7.52 1.79
N LEU A 52 14.11 6.30 1.73
CA LEU A 52 13.91 5.28 2.74
C LEU A 52 15.26 4.70 3.13
N ASP A 53 15.75 5.08 4.31
CA ASP A 53 16.95 4.50 4.92
C ASP A 53 16.53 3.54 6.03
N LEU A 54 16.63 2.25 5.74
CA LEU A 54 16.42 1.17 6.70
C LEU A 54 17.72 0.40 6.91
N SER A 55 18.86 1.06 6.73
CA SER A 55 20.14 0.43 6.97
C SER A 55 20.27 0.00 8.44
N ASN A 56 20.83 -1.19 8.67
CA ASN A 56 21.05 -1.72 10.01
C ASN A 56 19.79 -1.78 10.90
N SER A 57 18.64 -2.13 10.30
CA SER A 57 17.33 -2.19 10.99
C SER A 57 16.90 -3.60 11.36
N ASN A 58 17.84 -4.56 11.38
CA ASN A 58 17.57 -5.98 11.66
C ASN A 58 16.43 -6.58 10.80
N LEU A 59 16.20 -6.06 9.60
CA LEU A 59 15.17 -6.58 8.70
C LEU A 59 15.52 -8.01 8.29
N THR A 60 14.52 -8.90 8.28
CA THR A 60 14.66 -10.32 7.94
C THR A 60 13.64 -10.71 6.86
N GLY A 61 13.84 -11.87 6.24
CA GLY A 61 12.96 -12.37 5.18
C GLY A 61 13.19 -11.66 3.84
N SER A 62 12.22 -11.76 2.94
CA SER A 62 12.31 -11.17 1.60
C SER A 62 11.89 -9.71 1.55
N ILE A 63 12.29 -9.02 0.50
CA ILE A 63 11.81 -7.67 0.20
C ILE A 63 10.31 -7.76 -0.16
N PRO A 64 9.41 -7.05 0.56
CA PRO A 64 7.99 -7.03 0.21
C PRO A 64 7.80 -6.45 -1.20
N PRO A 65 7.05 -7.11 -2.10
CA PRO A 65 6.81 -6.60 -3.46
C PRO A 65 6.07 -5.25 -3.44
N GLU A 66 5.35 -4.95 -2.36
CA GLU A 66 4.64 -3.69 -2.15
C GLU A 66 5.59 -2.48 -2.09
N ILE A 67 6.90 -2.68 -1.92
CA ILE A 67 7.88 -1.58 -2.07
C ILE A 67 7.80 -0.92 -3.45
N GLY A 68 7.33 -1.65 -4.46
CA GLY A 68 7.07 -1.13 -5.80
C GLY A 68 5.93 -0.10 -5.87
N ASN A 69 5.09 -0.01 -4.83
CA ASN A 69 4.04 1.01 -4.75
C ASN A 69 4.60 2.38 -4.39
N LEU A 70 5.81 2.48 -3.83
CA LEU A 70 6.47 3.76 -3.52
C LEU A 70 7.04 4.39 -4.81
N THR A 71 6.16 4.89 -5.68
CA THR A 71 6.51 5.41 -7.02
C THR A 71 7.39 6.67 -6.98
N ASN A 72 7.34 7.42 -5.88
CA ASN A 72 8.16 8.62 -5.67
C ASN A 72 9.52 8.32 -4.98
N LEU A 73 9.80 7.05 -4.65
CA LEU A 73 11.03 6.67 -3.97
C LEU A 73 12.24 6.81 -4.91
N THR A 74 13.18 7.66 -4.52
CA THR A 74 14.41 7.94 -5.26
C THR A 74 15.65 7.38 -4.59
N TYR A 75 15.58 7.13 -3.29
CA TYR A 75 16.66 6.57 -2.49
C TYR A 75 16.13 5.45 -1.60
N LEU A 76 16.77 4.28 -1.67
CA LEU A 76 16.47 3.12 -0.83
C LEU A 76 17.77 2.52 -0.31
N ASP A 77 17.96 2.52 1.01
CA ASP A 77 19.07 1.86 1.67
C ASP A 77 18.58 0.71 2.55
N LEU A 78 18.97 -0.51 2.17
CA LEU A 78 18.67 -1.74 2.91
C LEU A 78 19.94 -2.44 3.41
N ARG A 79 21.09 -1.74 3.40
CA ARG A 79 22.38 -2.33 3.80
C ARG A 79 22.37 -2.76 5.26
N TYR A 80 23.23 -3.72 5.59
CA TYR A 80 23.37 -4.23 6.96
C TYR A 80 22.08 -4.82 7.55
N ASN A 81 21.22 -5.41 6.69
CA ASN A 81 20.08 -6.21 7.11
C ASN A 81 20.31 -7.70 6.82
N GLN A 82 19.39 -8.55 7.29
CA GLN A 82 19.40 -10.00 7.13
C GLN A 82 18.35 -10.46 6.09
N LEU A 83 18.21 -9.69 5.01
CA LEU A 83 17.25 -9.96 3.94
C LEU A 83 17.70 -11.18 3.10
N THR A 84 16.73 -11.97 2.67
CA THR A 84 16.89 -13.16 1.83
C THR A 84 16.13 -13.01 0.51
N GLY A 85 16.53 -13.72 -0.55
CA GLY A 85 15.90 -13.66 -1.88
C GLY A 85 15.01 -14.86 -2.18
#